data_AF-A0A380C988-F1
#
_entry.id   AF-A0A380C988-F1
#
_cell.length_a   1.000
_cell.length_b   1.000
_cell.length_c   1.000
_cell.angle_alpha   90.00
_cell.angle_beta   90.00
_cell.angle_gamma   90.00
#
_symmetry.space_group_name_H-M   'P 1'
#
loop_
_entity.id
_entity.type
_entity.pdbx_description
1 polymer ?
#
loop_
_entity_poly.entity_id
_entity_poly.type
_entity_poly.pdbx_seq_one_letter_code
_entity_poly.pdbx_strand_id
1 'polypeptide(L)'
;MDLLISRFKIYSATQSSSLNLDMLDRKDKSNIKYKRMNEKTGKEVAWENSVNGYMLKDKYLVLEDADFEDASQQDDLPPAPQVSYPAKTEKDL
;
A
#
# COMPACT_ATOMS: atom_id res chain seq x y z
N MET A 1 6.90 8.71 49.12
CA MET A 1 5.53 8.81 48.60
C MET A 1 5.49 7.96 47.35
N ASP A 2 5.06 6.71 47.48
CA ASP A 2 5.02 5.77 46.37
C ASP A 2 3.89 6.14 45.41
N LEU A 3 4.21 6.29 44.12
CA LEU A 3 3.25 6.58 43.07
C LEU A 3 2.46 5.30 42.78
N LEU A 4 1.18 5.28 43.14
CA LEU A 4 0.33 4.11 43.00
C LEU A 4 -0.10 3.95 41.52
N ILE A 5 0.58 3.06 40.78
CA ILE A 5 0.26 2.74 39.38
C ILE A 5 -1.00 1.87 39.36
N SER A 6 -2.16 2.50 39.19
CA SER A 6 -3.43 1.79 39.09
C SER A 6 -3.61 1.17 37.70
N ARG A 7 -3.95 -0.12 37.65
CA ARG A 7 -4.22 -0.87 36.41
C ARG A 7 -5.63 -0.55 35.95
N PHE A 8 -5.76 0.28 34.91
CA PHE A 8 -7.03 0.49 34.23
C PHE A 8 -7.16 -0.50 33.06
N LYS A 9 -8.36 -1.04 32.86
CA LYS A 9 -8.69 -1.88 31.71
C LYS A 9 -9.40 -1.01 30.69
N ILE A 10 -8.82 -0.90 29.50
CA ILE A 10 -9.44 -0.23 28.37
C ILE A 10 -10.39 -1.22 27.72
N TYR A 11 -11.67 -0.84 27.62
CA TYR A 11 -12.66 -1.54 26.82
C TYR A 11 -13.07 -0.61 25.69
N SER A 12 -13.04 -1.11 24.45
CA SER A 12 -13.58 -0.36 23.32
C SER A 12 -15.07 -0.13 23.56
N ALA A 13 -15.50 1.14 23.62
CA ALA A 13 -16.91 1.49 23.72
C ALA A 13 -17.68 1.21 22.41
N THR A 14 -16.95 0.95 21.33
CA THR A 14 -17.51 0.70 20.00
C THR A 14 -17.19 -0.73 19.58
N GLN A 15 -18.24 -1.47 19.23
CA GLN A 15 -18.12 -2.73 18.52
C GLN A 15 -18.14 -2.39 17.02
N SER A 16 -17.02 -2.61 16.31
CA SER A 16 -16.98 -2.42 14.86
C SER A 16 -17.70 -3.59 14.20
N SER A 17 -18.88 -3.35 13.62
CA SER A 17 -19.46 -4.27 12.64
C SER A 17 -18.93 -3.92 11.26
N SER A 18 -18.32 -4.87 10.58
CA SER A 18 -17.97 -4.74 9.17
C SER A 18 -19.11 -5.28 8.31
N LEU A 19 -19.67 -4.43 7.45
CA LEU A 19 -20.59 -4.84 6.41
C LEU A 19 -19.77 -5.29 5.20
N ASN A 20 -19.82 -6.58 4.86
CA ASN A 20 -19.18 -7.09 3.64
C ASN A 20 -20.12 -6.88 2.46
N LEU A 21 -19.70 -6.09 1.48
CA LEU A 21 -20.45 -5.81 0.26
C LEU A 21 -19.69 -6.35 -0.94
N ASP A 22 -20.32 -7.24 -1.71
CA ASP A 22 -19.81 -7.73 -2.98
C ASP A 22 -20.35 -6.88 -4.14
N MET A 23 -19.51 -6.66 -5.15
CA MET A 23 -19.95 -6.02 -6.39
C MET A 23 -20.57 -7.05 -7.32
N LEU A 24 -21.82 -6.82 -7.71
CA LEU A 24 -22.58 -7.68 -8.60
C LEU A 24 -22.91 -6.99 -9.94
N ASP A 25 -22.85 -7.73 -11.04
CA ASP A 25 -23.33 -7.25 -12.33
C ASP A 25 -24.84 -6.98 -12.24
N ARG A 26 -25.27 -5.80 -12.70
CA ARG A 26 -26.67 -5.38 -12.63
C ARG A 26 -27.59 -6.32 -13.42
N LYS A 27 -27.13 -6.89 -14.53
CA LYS A 27 -27.91 -7.71 -15.47
C LYS A 27 -28.25 -9.08 -14.90
N ASP A 28 -27.29 -9.77 -14.29
CA ASP A 28 -27.43 -11.18 -13.89
C ASP A 28 -27.09 -11.46 -12.41
N LYS A 29 -26.68 -10.43 -11.65
CA LYS A 29 -26.27 -10.54 -10.24
C LYS A 29 -25.04 -11.40 -10.00
N SER A 30 -24.23 -11.66 -11.04
CA SER A 30 -22.96 -12.39 -10.90
C SER A 30 -21.87 -11.51 -10.25
N ASN A 31 -20.92 -12.15 -9.56
CA ASN A 31 -19.81 -11.45 -8.91
C ASN A 31 -18.85 -10.81 -9.93
N ILE A 32 -18.50 -9.56 -9.71
CA ILE A 32 -17.51 -8.84 -10.51
C ILE A 32 -16.10 -9.15 -10.02
N LYS A 33 -15.20 -9.49 -10.94
CA LYS A 33 -13.76 -9.64 -10.68
C LYS A 33 -13.00 -8.43 -11.17
N TYR A 34 -12.00 -8.00 -10.40
CA TYR A 34 -11.10 -6.92 -10.79
C TYR A 34 -9.91 -7.45 -11.58
N LYS A 35 -9.51 -6.67 -12.58
CA LYS A 35 -8.27 -6.85 -13.32
C LYS A 35 -7.47 -5.57 -13.29
N ARG A 36 -6.15 -5.69 -13.22
CA ARG A 36 -5.24 -4.55 -13.38
C ARG A 36 -5.06 -4.31 -14.85
N MET A 37 -5.27 -3.09 -15.29
CA MET A 37 -5.17 -2.70 -16.69
C MET A 37 -4.25 -1.50 -16.78
N ASN A 38 -3.33 -1.51 -17.73
CA ASN A 38 -2.47 -0.36 -18.01
C ASN A 38 -3.32 0.78 -18.58
N GLU A 39 -3.23 1.96 -17.96
CA GLU A 39 -4.09 3.11 -18.28
C GLU A 39 -3.99 3.57 -19.74
N LYS A 40 -2.78 3.55 -20.32
CA LYS A 40 -2.55 4.02 -21.70
C LYS A 40 -2.99 2.99 -22.74
N THR A 41 -2.72 1.71 -22.49
CA THR A 41 -2.89 0.65 -23.51
C THR A 41 -4.19 -0.13 -23.35
N GLY A 42 -4.83 -0.08 -22.18
CA GLY A 42 -6.00 -0.89 -21.86
C GLY A 42 -5.72 -2.40 -21.84
N LYS A 43 -4.45 -2.81 -21.72
CA LYS A 43 -4.06 -4.22 -21.62
C LYS A 43 -3.96 -4.65 -20.17
N GLU A 44 -4.28 -5.91 -19.92
CA GLU A 44 -4.15 -6.53 -18.60
C GLU A 44 -2.68 -6.58 -18.16
N VAL A 45 -2.45 -6.31 -16.87
CA VAL A 45 -1.12 -6.32 -16.24
C VAL A 45 -1.09 -7.44 -15.20
N ALA A 46 -0.22 -8.42 -15.42
CA ALA A 46 0.04 -9.49 -14.47
C ALA A 46 0.78 -8.95 -13.23
N TRP A 47 0.70 -9.66 -12.11
CA TRP A 47 1.18 -9.16 -10.82
C TRP A 47 2.70 -8.99 -10.81
N GLU A 48 3.41 -9.95 -11.39
CA GLU A 48 4.85 -9.97 -11.63
C GLU A 48 5.34 -8.80 -12.52
N ASN A 49 4.44 -8.17 -13.27
CA ASN A 49 4.73 -7.04 -14.15
C ASN A 49 4.26 -5.70 -13.57
N SER A 50 3.82 -5.67 -12.30
CA SER A 50 3.42 -4.44 -11.60
C SER A 50 4.38 -4.11 -10.48
N VAL A 51 4.73 -2.83 -10.36
CA VAL A 51 5.58 -2.29 -9.30
C VAL A 51 4.80 -1.28 -8.47
N ASN A 52 5.15 -1.14 -7.19
CA ASN A 52 4.57 -0.11 -6.32
C ASN A 52 5.25 1.23 -6.60
N GLY A 53 4.46 2.30 -6.71
CA GLY A 53 4.96 3.66 -6.94
C GLY A 53 4.44 4.62 -5.89
N TYR A 54 5.32 5.47 -5.35
CA TYR A 54 4.97 6.57 -4.43
C TYR A 54 5.20 7.93 -5.11
N MET A 55 4.17 8.78 -5.16
CA MET A 55 4.29 10.11 -5.75
C MET A 55 4.93 11.08 -4.74
N LEU A 56 6.13 11.57 -5.05
CA LEU A 56 6.82 12.59 -4.29
C LEU A 56 7.20 13.75 -5.20
N LYS A 57 6.66 14.95 -4.92
CA LYS A 57 6.98 16.19 -5.64
C LYS A 57 6.92 16.01 -7.17
N ASP A 58 5.78 15.53 -7.64
CA ASP A 58 5.48 15.31 -9.07
C ASP A 58 6.34 14.23 -9.76
N LYS A 59 7.00 13.36 -8.99
CA LYS A 59 7.74 12.20 -9.50
C LYS A 59 7.31 10.92 -8.79
N TYR A 60 7.22 9.83 -9.54
CA TYR A 60 7.03 8.52 -8.95
C TYR A 60 8.38 7.92 -8.54
N LEU A 61 8.49 7.56 -7.26
CA LEU A 61 9.53 6.67 -6.74
C LEU A 61 8.99 5.24 -6.82
N VAL A 62 9.72 4.34 -7.46
CA VAL A 62 9.38 2.92 -7.48
C VAL A 62 9.90 2.29 -6.20
N LEU A 63 9.06 1.49 -5.53
CA LEU A 63 9.40 0.75 -4.32
C LEU A 63 9.43 -0.74 -4.66
N GLU A 64 10.58 -1.37 -4.42
CA GLU A 64 10.77 -2.82 -4.51
C GLU A 64 10.62 -3.47 -3.13
N ASP A 65 10.37 -4.79 -3.09
CA ASP A 65 10.13 -5.51 -1.83
C ASP A 65 11.29 -5.34 -0.82
N ALA A 66 12.53 -5.24 -1.32
CA ALA A 66 13.73 -4.99 -0.51
C ALA A 66 13.70 -3.64 0.23
N ASP A 67 13.05 -2.60 -0.34
CA ASP A 67 12.98 -1.27 0.28
C ASP A 67 12.09 -1.29 1.55
N PHE A 68 11.14 -2.23 1.64
CA PHE A 68 10.27 -2.39 2.81
C PHE A 68 10.97 -3.13 3.96
N GLU A 69 11.88 -4.05 3.64
CA GLU A 69 12.69 -4.74 4.64
C GLU A 69 13.62 -3.76 5.36
N ASP A 70 14.27 -2.88 4.60
CA ASP A 70 15.15 -1.82 5.13
C ASP A 70 14.38 -0.76 5.94
N ALA A 71 13.14 -0.46 5.57
CA ALA A 71 12.31 0.55 6.25
C ALA A 71 11.63 0.05 7.54
N SER A 72 11.66 -1.26 7.82
CA SER A 72 10.94 -1.87 8.95
C SER A 72 11.58 -1.63 10.33
N GLN A 73 12.73 -0.93 10.41
CA GLN A 73 13.32 -0.51 11.68
C GLN A 73 12.61 0.73 12.24
N GLN A 74 11.61 0.44 13.05
CA GLN A 74 10.74 1.35 13.77
C GLN A 74 11.50 2.06 14.92
N ASP A 75 12.31 3.08 14.60
CA ASP A 75 12.56 4.27 15.45
C ASP A 75 13.55 5.28 14.83
N ASP A 76 14.27 4.92 13.75
CA ASP A 76 15.19 5.81 13.05
C ASP A 76 14.84 5.88 11.56
N LEU A 77 13.84 6.68 11.17
CA LEU A 77 13.73 7.08 9.76
C LEU A 77 15.00 7.87 9.42
N PRO A 78 15.94 7.36 8.60
CA PRO A 78 17.00 8.21 8.10
C PRO A 78 16.36 9.35 7.31
N PRO A 79 16.96 10.56 7.31
CA PRO A 79 16.51 11.61 6.39
C PRO A 79 16.46 10.99 4.99
N ALA A 80 15.32 11.17 4.31
CA ALA A 80 15.02 10.54 3.03
C ALA A 80 16.29 10.45 2.18
N PRO A 81 16.70 9.24 1.77
CA PRO A 81 18.03 9.05 1.23
C PRO A 81 18.16 9.92 -0.02
N GLN A 82 19.18 10.79 -0.02
CA GLN A 82 19.60 11.55 -1.21
C GLN A 82 20.34 10.57 -2.13
N VAL A 83 19.65 9.53 -2.59
CA VAL A 83 20.19 8.54 -3.51
C VAL A 83 19.63 8.83 -4.89
N SER A 84 20.54 9.21 -5.78
CA SER A 84 20.28 9.27 -7.21
C SER A 84 20.13 7.84 -7.72
N TYR A 85 18.92 7.30 -7.70
CA TYR A 85 18.64 6.11 -8.51
C TYR A 85 18.69 6.52 -9.98
N PRO A 86 19.40 5.78 -10.85
CA PRO A 86 19.26 5.99 -12.27
C PRO A 86 17.81 5.65 -12.62
N ALA A 87 17.06 6.65 -13.09
CA ALA A 87 15.75 6.42 -13.67
C ALA A 87 15.95 5.47 -14.86
N LYS A 88 15.64 4.19 -14.67
CA LYS A 88 15.52 3.27 -15.79
C LYS A 88 14.25 3.67 -16.54
N THR A 89 14.45 4.14 -17.76
CA THR A 89 13.36 4.54 -18.64
C THR A 89 12.70 3.30 -19.23
N GLU A 90 11.49 3.44 -19.76
CA GLU A 90 10.71 2.40 -20.46
C GLU A 90 11.45 1.73 -21.64
N LYS A 91 12.65 2.21 -22.01
CA LYS A 91 13.57 1.59 -22.96
C LYS A 91 14.49 0.52 -22.36
N ASP A 92 14.55 0.43 -21.04
CA ASP A 92 15.44 -0.46 -20.28
C ASP A 92 14.70 -1.67 -19.68
N LEU A 93 13.43 -1.87 -20.07
CA LEU A 93 12.61 -3.06 -19.81
C LEU A 93 12.47 -3.91 -21.08
#